data_AF-A0A519TIH8-F1
#
_entry.id   AF-A0A519TIH8-F1
#
_cell.length_a   1.000
_cell.length_b   1.000
_cell.length_c   1.000
_cell.angle_alpha   90.00
_cell.angle_beta   90.00
_cell.angle_gamma   90.00
#
_symmetry.space_group_name_H-M   'P 1'
#
loop_
_entity.id
_entity.type
_entity.pdbx_description
1 polymer ?
#
loop_
_entity_poly.entity_id
_entity_poly.type
_entity_poly.pdbx_seq_one_letter_code
_entity_poly.pdbx_strand_id
1 'polypeptide(L)'
;DLRGNVPTRIQKLRDENYDAIMLAKAGVNRLNIDLSEFHVEVIDTTELIPAPAQGALAIQIREDDTELFNALQQIHNVATAEEIAVERKVLNLFEGGCHMPLGCYCKKENGLFEVWTSKAETDEDFPDRLFLRSETTEGLAEKIVAKFNKERKLPAKVFISREIGEHSYFRKALDKHGIEIDGRSLIRTFPIVNTLDPFYLKNIDWIFFSSRNGVEYFFKLNPVLAKKVQFGVVGRGSEDTLRKFGHLADFVGESGDIVEVAEEFAKLVAGQTVLFPRAQDSLLTIQKSLGAATKIVDLPIYETVVADDIDGTTAEVLIFTSPSNVDAYFADNLLDPEQKVIAIGNSTGKKFEEMGVKYTLPYSPDEIGLAEAVFGTEVR
;
A
#
# COMPACT_ATOMS: atom_id res chain seq x y z
N ASP A 1 18.60 -22.08 16.15
CA ASP A 1 18.01 -22.56 14.89
C ASP A 1 16.55 -22.93 15.14
N LEU A 2 15.63 -22.22 14.51
CA LEU A 2 14.19 -22.38 14.72
C LEU A 2 13.63 -23.48 13.80
N ARG A 3 13.77 -24.73 14.24
CA ARG A 3 13.15 -25.89 13.57
C ARG A 3 12.06 -26.53 14.42
N GLY A 4 11.18 -27.28 13.74
CA GLY A 4 10.05 -28.01 14.33
C GLY A 4 8.72 -27.70 13.62
N ASN A 5 7.63 -28.28 14.12
CA ASN A 5 6.27 -27.96 13.69
C ASN A 5 5.82 -26.60 14.27
N VAL A 6 4.74 -26.03 13.75
CA VAL A 6 4.21 -24.72 14.18
C VAL A 6 4.09 -24.59 15.71
N PRO A 7 3.49 -25.54 16.46
CA PRO A 7 3.38 -25.42 17.92
C PRO A 7 4.74 -25.37 18.62
N THR A 8 5.70 -26.19 18.19
CA THR A 8 7.03 -26.21 18.79
C THR A 8 7.80 -24.92 18.53
N ARG A 9 7.61 -24.27 17.38
CA ARG A 9 8.26 -22.97 17.10
C ARG A 9 7.66 -21.85 17.93
N ILE A 10 6.34 -21.85 18.13
CA ILE A 10 5.66 -20.90 19.02
C ILE A 10 6.10 -21.14 20.47
N GLN A 11 6.23 -22.40 20.90
CA GLN A 11 6.74 -22.70 22.23
C GLN A 11 8.18 -22.21 22.43
N LYS A 12 9.03 -22.31 21.40
CA LYS A 12 10.36 -21.71 21.44
C LYS A 12 10.34 -20.19 21.55
N LEU A 13 9.38 -19.50 20.92
CA LEU A 13 9.20 -18.06 21.13
C LEU A 13 8.82 -17.74 22.59
N ARG A 14 8.07 -18.62 23.27
CA ARG A 14 7.75 -18.45 24.70
C ARG A 14 8.95 -18.67 25.62
N ASP A 15 9.68 -19.75 25.37
CA ASP A 15 10.63 -20.31 26.32
C ASP A 15 12.08 -19.87 26.08
N GLU A 16 12.41 -19.46 24.85
CA GLU A 16 13.75 -19.04 24.44
C GLU A 16 13.82 -17.52 24.20
N ASN A 17 15.04 -16.98 24.07
CA ASN A 17 15.28 -15.56 23.82
C ASN A 17 15.14 -15.20 22.33
N TYR A 18 13.94 -15.32 21.75
CA TYR A 18 13.62 -14.72 20.44
C TYR A 18 12.87 -13.39 20.62
N ASP A 19 13.26 -12.37 19.86
CA ASP A 19 12.47 -11.12 19.79
C ASP A 19 11.18 -11.31 18.97
N ALA A 20 11.25 -12.11 17.90
CA ALA A 20 10.13 -12.45 17.03
C ALA A 20 10.40 -13.73 16.21
N ILE A 21 9.34 -14.34 15.67
CA ILE A 21 9.43 -15.42 14.67
C ILE A 21 8.48 -15.13 13.50
N MET A 22 8.81 -15.66 12.31
CA MET A 22 7.94 -15.61 11.14
C MET A 22 7.36 -16.99 10.86
N LEU A 23 6.04 -17.07 10.68
CA LEU A 23 5.30 -18.31 10.45
C LEU A 23 4.29 -18.13 9.31
N ALA A 24 4.02 -19.23 8.60
CA ALA A 24 2.92 -19.24 7.64
C ALA A 24 1.57 -19.13 8.37
N LYS A 25 0.82 -18.06 8.11
CA LYS A 25 -0.52 -17.80 8.69
C LYS A 25 -1.46 -19.00 8.56
N ALA A 26 -1.45 -19.67 7.39
CA ALA A 26 -2.28 -20.84 7.14
C ALA A 26 -2.03 -21.99 8.14
N GLY A 27 -0.77 -22.21 8.55
CA GLY A 27 -0.40 -23.24 9.51
C GLY A 27 -0.89 -22.94 10.93
N VAL A 28 -0.85 -21.67 11.32
CA VAL A 28 -1.40 -21.20 12.61
C VAL A 28 -2.92 -21.33 12.63
N ASN A 29 -3.59 -20.78 11.61
CA ASN A 29 -5.05 -20.78 11.51
C ASN A 29 -5.64 -22.19 11.52
N ARG A 30 -5.06 -23.11 10.75
CA ARG A 30 -5.53 -24.50 10.66
C ARG A 30 -5.44 -25.24 12.00
N LEU A 31 -4.46 -24.89 12.83
CA LEU A 31 -4.25 -25.51 14.14
C LEU A 31 -4.98 -24.79 15.27
N ASN A 32 -5.63 -23.65 14.98
CA ASN A 32 -6.36 -22.83 15.94
C ASN A 32 -5.54 -22.55 17.21
N ILE A 33 -4.27 -22.19 17.03
CA ILE A 33 -3.34 -21.94 18.15
C ILE A 33 -3.65 -20.58 18.75
N ASP A 34 -3.79 -20.54 20.07
CA ASP A 34 -3.91 -19.28 20.82
C ASP A 34 -2.58 -18.52 20.80
N LEU A 35 -2.64 -17.29 20.29
CA LEU A 35 -1.53 -16.34 20.18
C LEU A 35 -1.81 -15.05 20.97
N SER A 36 -2.82 -15.04 21.86
CA SER A 36 -3.25 -13.84 22.58
C SER A 36 -2.17 -13.20 23.47
N GLU A 37 -1.15 -13.97 23.85
CA GLU A 37 0.02 -13.47 24.59
C GLU A 37 1.03 -12.73 23.71
N PHE A 38 0.94 -12.89 22.38
CA PHE A 38 1.88 -12.32 21.43
C PHE A 38 1.26 -11.17 20.65
N HIS A 39 2.11 -10.25 20.22
CA HIS A 39 1.78 -9.35 19.14
C HIS A 39 1.90 -10.10 17.81
N VAL A 40 0.81 -10.15 17.05
CA VAL A 40 0.74 -10.84 15.76
C VAL A 40 0.60 -9.79 14.67
N GLU A 41 1.65 -9.66 13.85
CA GLU A 41 1.61 -8.85 12.64
C GLU A 41 1.45 -9.77 11.43
N VAL A 42 0.43 -9.49 10.61
CA VAL A 42 0.15 -10.22 9.38
C VAL A 42 0.74 -9.44 8.21
N ILE A 43 1.80 -9.98 7.62
CA ILE A 43 2.40 -9.44 6.41
C ILE A 43 1.49 -9.77 5.23
N ASP A 44 1.13 -8.74 4.46
CA ASP A 44 0.29 -8.91 3.28
C ASP A 44 1.07 -9.60 2.14
N THR A 45 0.40 -10.38 1.31
CA THR A 45 1.02 -11.04 0.15
C THR A 45 1.52 -10.04 -0.90
N THR A 46 0.97 -8.83 -0.90
CA THR A 46 1.45 -7.73 -1.73
C THR A 46 2.64 -7.00 -1.08
N GLU A 47 2.95 -7.21 0.20
CA GLU A 47 4.19 -6.70 0.82
C GLU A 47 5.33 -7.70 0.70
N LEU A 48 5.05 -8.98 0.97
CA LEU A 48 5.98 -10.10 0.79
C LEU A 48 5.42 -11.04 -0.27
N ILE A 49 5.80 -10.78 -1.53
CA ILE A 49 5.28 -11.54 -2.68
C ILE A 49 5.77 -12.99 -2.60
N PRO A 50 4.87 -13.98 -2.48
CA PRO A 50 5.23 -15.38 -2.30
C PRO A 50 5.82 -16.00 -3.57
N ALA A 51 6.45 -17.17 -3.39
CA ALA A 51 6.91 -17.95 -4.52
C ALA A 51 5.72 -18.38 -5.42
N PRO A 52 5.93 -18.53 -6.74
CA PRO A 52 4.89 -18.98 -7.65
C PRO A 52 4.19 -20.26 -7.17
N ALA A 53 2.86 -20.26 -7.15
CA ALA A 53 1.97 -21.32 -6.69
C ALA A 53 2.14 -21.73 -5.21
N GLN A 54 2.74 -20.87 -4.37
CA GLN A 54 2.92 -21.17 -2.95
C GLN A 54 1.57 -21.34 -2.23
N GLY A 55 1.39 -22.49 -1.58
CA GLY A 55 0.16 -22.83 -0.87
C GLY A 55 -0.90 -23.53 -1.71
N ALA A 56 -0.72 -23.62 -3.04
CA ALA A 56 -1.60 -24.40 -3.90
C ALA A 56 -1.46 -25.91 -3.63
N LEU A 57 -2.59 -26.61 -3.57
CA LEU A 57 -2.64 -28.08 -3.49
C LEU A 57 -3.03 -28.62 -4.85
N ALA A 58 -2.23 -29.54 -5.38
CA ALA A 58 -2.49 -30.21 -6.65
C ALA A 58 -2.54 -31.73 -6.46
N ILE A 59 -3.37 -32.38 -7.27
CA ILE A 59 -3.39 -33.84 -7.40
C ILE A 59 -2.71 -34.17 -8.71
N GLN A 60 -1.66 -34.99 -8.66
CA GLN A 60 -0.98 -35.49 -9.84
C GLN A 60 -1.52 -36.86 -10.20
N ILE A 61 -1.83 -37.04 -11.48
CA ILE A 61 -2.32 -38.29 -12.06
C ILE A 61 -1.46 -38.64 -13.29
N ARG A 62 -1.61 -39.87 -13.79
CA ARG A 62 -1.00 -40.23 -15.08
C ARG A 62 -1.69 -39.48 -16.21
N GLU A 63 -0.92 -39.07 -17.21
CA GLU A 63 -1.38 -38.25 -18.33
C GLU A 63 -2.48 -38.94 -19.16
N ASP A 64 -2.48 -40.27 -19.23
CA ASP A 64 -3.42 -41.09 -19.98
C ASP A 64 -4.67 -41.53 -19.18
N ASP A 65 -4.75 -41.22 -17.89
CA ASP A 65 -5.85 -41.62 -16.99
C ASP A 65 -7.05 -40.67 -17.10
N THR A 66 -7.70 -40.69 -18.26
CA THR A 66 -8.83 -39.78 -18.59
C THR A 66 -10.06 -39.98 -17.70
N GLU A 67 -10.29 -41.21 -17.22
CA GLU A 67 -11.38 -41.50 -16.28
C GLU A 67 -11.15 -40.78 -14.95
N LEU A 68 -9.95 -40.91 -14.36
CA LEU A 68 -9.60 -40.22 -13.13
C LEU A 68 -9.55 -38.70 -13.32
N PHE A 69 -9.03 -38.21 -14.46
CA PHE A 69 -9.04 -36.78 -14.79
C PHE A 69 -10.46 -36.18 -14.72
N ASN A 70 -11.42 -36.85 -15.35
CA ASN A 70 -12.82 -36.41 -15.38
C ASN A 70 -13.46 -36.45 -13.99
N ALA A 71 -13.17 -37.48 -13.19
CA ALA A 71 -13.66 -37.57 -11.82
C ALA A 71 -13.13 -36.42 -10.94
N LEU A 72 -11.85 -36.06 -11.09
CA LEU A 72 -11.21 -34.99 -10.32
C LEU A 72 -11.70 -33.58 -10.70
N GLN A 73 -12.32 -33.38 -11.87
CA GLN A 73 -12.88 -32.08 -12.24
C GLN A 73 -13.95 -31.59 -11.26
N GLN A 74 -14.62 -32.50 -10.54
CA GLN A 74 -15.63 -32.15 -9.53
C GLN A 74 -15.06 -31.41 -8.31
N ILE A 75 -13.76 -31.58 -8.02
CA ILE A 75 -13.06 -30.93 -6.91
C ILE A 75 -12.03 -29.90 -7.40
N HIS A 76 -11.95 -29.67 -8.71
CA HIS A 76 -11.04 -28.71 -9.31
C HIS A 76 -11.58 -27.28 -9.15
N ASN A 77 -10.76 -26.38 -8.61
CA ASN A 77 -11.08 -24.97 -8.57
C ASN A 77 -10.47 -24.26 -9.78
N VAL A 78 -11.31 -23.91 -10.76
CA VAL A 78 -10.89 -23.26 -12.01
C VAL A 78 -10.27 -21.89 -11.75
N ALA A 79 -10.80 -21.10 -10.82
CA ALA A 79 -10.29 -19.75 -10.54
C ALA A 79 -8.84 -19.81 -10.00
N THR A 80 -8.59 -20.68 -9.01
CA THR A 80 -7.23 -20.92 -8.50
C THR A 80 -6.31 -21.46 -9.59
N ALA A 81 -6.82 -22.33 -10.48
CA ALA A 81 -6.02 -22.86 -11.58
C ALA A 81 -5.60 -21.78 -12.59
N GLU A 82 -6.47 -20.83 -12.90
CA GLU A 82 -6.15 -19.68 -13.76
C GLU A 82 -5.07 -18.78 -13.13
N GLU A 83 -5.20 -18.48 -11.83
CA GLU A 83 -4.25 -17.64 -11.09
C GLU A 83 -2.85 -18.27 -11.06
N ILE A 84 -2.75 -19.54 -10.62
CA ILE A 84 -1.45 -20.24 -10.56
C ILE A 84 -0.85 -20.49 -11.94
N ALA A 85 -1.68 -20.59 -12.99
CA ALA A 85 -1.18 -20.75 -14.35
C ALA A 85 -0.41 -19.51 -14.81
N VAL A 86 -0.87 -18.31 -14.46
CA VAL A 86 -0.12 -17.05 -14.71
C VAL A 86 1.21 -17.07 -13.95
N GLU A 87 1.19 -17.36 -12.65
CA GLU A 87 2.40 -17.37 -11.81
C GLU A 87 3.44 -18.38 -12.31
N ARG A 88 3.02 -19.60 -12.65
CA ARG A 88 3.91 -20.64 -13.18
C ARG A 88 4.42 -20.29 -14.58
N LYS A 89 3.61 -19.63 -15.41
CA LYS A 89 4.06 -19.18 -16.73
C LYS A 89 5.14 -18.11 -16.60
N VAL A 90 5.01 -17.17 -15.66
CA VAL A 90 6.05 -16.17 -15.35
C VAL A 90 7.34 -16.87 -14.90
N LEU A 91 7.27 -17.82 -13.96
CA LEU A 91 8.42 -18.61 -13.53
C LEU A 91 9.14 -19.30 -14.71
N ASN A 92 8.36 -19.98 -15.57
CA ASN A 92 8.90 -20.70 -16.72
C ASN A 92 9.59 -19.76 -17.72
N LEU A 93 9.00 -18.59 -17.98
CA LEU A 93 9.54 -17.60 -18.93
C LEU A 93 10.80 -16.90 -18.41
N PHE A 94 10.98 -16.80 -17.09
CA PHE A 94 12.25 -16.35 -16.51
C PHE A 94 13.35 -17.41 -16.60
N GLU A 95 13.06 -18.61 -17.15
CA GLU A 95 13.94 -19.77 -17.14
C GLU A 95 14.41 -20.13 -15.71
N GLY A 96 13.59 -19.78 -14.72
CA GLY A 96 13.92 -19.89 -13.30
C GLY A 96 13.75 -21.30 -12.76
N GLY A 97 14.76 -21.77 -12.02
CA GLY A 97 14.65 -22.94 -11.14
C GLY A 97 14.26 -22.56 -9.71
N CYS A 98 14.12 -23.55 -8.82
CA CYS A 98 13.72 -23.35 -7.41
C CYS A 98 14.63 -22.42 -6.58
N HIS A 99 15.82 -22.08 -7.07
CA HIS A 99 16.77 -21.21 -6.38
C HIS A 99 16.73 -19.76 -6.88
N MET A 100 15.93 -19.45 -7.90
CA MET A 100 15.77 -18.08 -8.36
C MET A 100 15.03 -17.25 -7.29
N PRO A 101 15.56 -16.10 -6.85
CA PRO A 101 14.85 -15.15 -5.99
C PRO A 101 13.68 -14.49 -6.75
N LEU A 102 12.58 -15.24 -6.90
CA LEU A 102 11.37 -14.82 -7.60
C LEU A 102 10.13 -15.05 -6.74
N GLY A 103 9.38 -13.97 -6.55
CA GLY A 103 7.99 -14.01 -6.11
C GLY A 103 7.07 -13.65 -7.28
N CYS A 104 5.96 -14.37 -7.42
CA CYS A 104 4.88 -14.02 -8.33
C CYS A 104 3.56 -14.44 -7.73
N TYR A 105 2.67 -13.47 -7.54
CA TYR A 105 1.33 -13.69 -6.98
C TYR A 105 0.29 -13.12 -7.92
N CYS A 106 -0.69 -13.94 -8.29
CA CYS A 106 -1.80 -13.58 -9.16
C CYS A 106 -3.11 -13.72 -8.38
N LYS A 107 -3.95 -12.68 -8.43
CA LYS A 107 -5.29 -12.67 -7.84
C LYS A 107 -6.29 -12.21 -8.88
N LYS A 108 -7.40 -12.92 -9.04
CA LYS A 108 -8.51 -12.51 -9.91
C LYS A 108 -9.61 -11.85 -9.06
N GLU A 109 -9.80 -10.55 -9.24
CA GLU A 109 -10.78 -9.77 -8.49
C GLU A 109 -11.57 -8.85 -9.45
N ASN A 110 -12.89 -8.82 -9.32
CA ASN A 110 -13.77 -7.99 -10.15
C ASN A 110 -13.57 -8.16 -11.67
N GLY A 111 -13.21 -9.38 -12.11
CA GLY A 111 -12.96 -9.70 -13.52
C GLY A 111 -11.56 -9.32 -14.02
N LEU A 112 -10.68 -8.84 -13.15
CA LEU A 112 -9.32 -8.42 -13.46
C LEU A 112 -8.31 -9.33 -12.78
N PHE A 113 -7.27 -9.71 -13.52
CA PHE A 113 -6.08 -10.36 -12.99
C PHE A 113 -5.12 -9.29 -12.51
N GLU A 114 -4.81 -9.32 -11.23
CA GLU A 114 -3.83 -8.50 -10.55
C GLU A 114 -2.60 -9.34 -10.26
N VAL A 115 -1.45 -8.91 -10.76
CA VAL A 115 -0.22 -9.70 -10.65
C VAL A 115 0.88 -8.84 -10.06
N TRP A 116 1.42 -9.31 -8.93
CA TRP A 116 2.60 -8.77 -8.29
C TRP A 116 3.77 -9.68 -8.60
N THR A 117 4.89 -9.11 -9.03
CA THR A 117 6.11 -9.83 -9.34
C THR A 117 7.28 -9.15 -8.64
N SER A 118 8.09 -9.92 -7.94
CA SER A 118 9.33 -9.47 -7.29
C SER A 118 10.47 -10.35 -7.74
N LYS A 119 11.52 -9.77 -8.32
CA LYS A 119 12.69 -10.52 -8.79
C LYS A 119 13.97 -9.83 -8.35
N ALA A 120 14.91 -10.62 -7.84
CA ALA A 120 16.30 -10.19 -7.64
C ALA A 120 17.26 -11.06 -8.47
N GLU A 121 18.53 -10.67 -8.55
CA GLU A 121 19.57 -11.48 -9.20
C GLU A 121 20.09 -12.54 -8.21
N THR A 122 20.35 -12.12 -6.96
CA THR A 122 20.70 -12.99 -5.83
C THR A 122 19.78 -12.74 -4.63
N ASP A 123 19.90 -13.57 -3.60
CA ASP A 123 19.15 -13.44 -2.35
C ASP A 123 19.62 -12.28 -1.46
N GLU A 124 20.76 -11.68 -1.78
CA GLU A 124 21.30 -10.49 -1.10
C GLU A 124 20.91 -9.17 -1.80
N ASP A 125 20.43 -9.24 -3.04
CA ASP A 125 20.11 -8.05 -3.84
C ASP A 125 18.73 -7.47 -3.49
N PHE A 126 18.63 -6.14 -3.57
CA PHE A 126 17.35 -5.46 -3.47
C PHE A 126 16.47 -5.83 -4.68
N PRO A 127 15.24 -6.34 -4.48
CA PRO A 127 14.43 -6.85 -5.58
C PRO A 127 13.81 -5.73 -6.41
N ASP A 128 13.69 -5.98 -7.72
CA ASP A 128 12.80 -5.21 -8.59
C ASP A 128 11.38 -5.72 -8.41
N ARG A 129 10.43 -4.80 -8.38
CA ARG A 129 9.03 -5.13 -8.18
C ARG A 129 8.15 -4.48 -9.23
N LEU A 130 7.10 -5.21 -9.59
CA LEU A 130 6.14 -4.81 -10.61
C LEU A 130 4.73 -5.22 -10.16
N PHE A 131 3.79 -4.31 -10.34
CA PHE A 131 2.37 -4.59 -10.33
C PHE A 131 1.79 -4.39 -11.73
N LEU A 132 1.00 -5.35 -12.22
CA LEU A 132 0.22 -5.21 -13.44
C LEU A 132 -1.21 -5.70 -13.23
N ARG A 133 -2.14 -5.03 -13.91
CA ARG A 133 -3.56 -5.40 -13.97
C ARG A 133 -3.97 -5.72 -15.41
N SER A 134 -4.75 -6.77 -15.62
CA SER A 134 -5.25 -7.14 -16.95
C SER A 134 -6.61 -7.83 -16.91
N GLU A 135 -7.43 -7.63 -17.93
CA GLU A 135 -8.70 -8.35 -18.13
C GLU A 135 -8.50 -9.80 -18.63
N THR A 136 -7.28 -10.14 -19.07
CA THR A 136 -6.97 -11.44 -19.68
C THR A 136 -5.61 -11.96 -19.23
N THR A 137 -5.47 -13.30 -19.21
CA THR A 137 -4.19 -13.97 -19.00
C THR A 137 -3.35 -14.06 -20.28
N GLU A 138 -3.95 -13.78 -21.45
CA GLU A 138 -3.28 -13.85 -22.74
C GLU A 138 -2.17 -12.81 -22.85
N GLY A 139 -0.92 -13.28 -23.04
CA GLY A 139 0.27 -12.43 -23.12
C GLY A 139 0.66 -11.74 -21.81
N LEU A 140 -0.05 -11.98 -20.69
CA LEU A 140 0.19 -11.29 -19.43
C LEU A 140 1.57 -11.64 -18.85
N ALA A 141 1.93 -12.93 -18.84
CA ALA A 141 3.23 -13.38 -18.34
C ALA A 141 4.39 -12.84 -19.19
N GLU A 142 4.22 -12.80 -20.51
CA GLU A 142 5.20 -12.23 -21.44
C GLU A 142 5.40 -10.73 -21.20
N LYS A 143 4.31 -9.98 -20.97
CA LYS A 143 4.38 -8.55 -20.61
C LYS A 143 5.12 -8.34 -19.28
N ILE A 144 4.85 -9.18 -18.27
CA ILE A 144 5.56 -9.13 -16.99
C ILE A 144 7.05 -9.32 -17.22
N VAL A 145 7.46 -10.41 -17.87
CA VAL A 145 8.88 -10.74 -18.09
C VAL A 145 9.59 -9.67 -18.92
N ALA A 146 8.91 -9.09 -19.92
CA ALA A 146 9.45 -7.99 -20.71
C ALA A 146 9.82 -6.75 -19.86
N LYS A 147 9.12 -6.48 -18.76
CA LYS A 147 9.46 -5.38 -17.83
C LYS A 147 10.74 -5.66 -17.04
N PHE A 148 11.14 -6.91 -16.88
CA PHE A 148 12.39 -7.28 -16.21
C PHE A 148 13.57 -7.45 -17.19
N ASN A 149 13.39 -7.12 -18.47
CA ASN A 149 14.50 -7.13 -19.43
C ASN A 149 15.53 -6.04 -19.07
N LYS A 150 16.80 -6.43 -18.94
CA LYS A 150 17.93 -5.55 -18.59
C LYS A 150 18.23 -4.49 -19.64
N GLU A 151 17.82 -4.69 -20.89
CA GLU A 151 17.98 -3.72 -21.97
C GLU A 151 16.84 -2.70 -22.03
N ARG A 152 15.82 -2.85 -21.18
CA ARG A 152 14.69 -1.92 -21.11
C ARG A 152 15.16 -0.57 -20.58
N LYS A 153 14.75 0.50 -21.26
CA LYS A 153 14.94 1.87 -20.76
C LYS A 153 14.05 2.13 -19.55
N LEU A 154 14.67 2.59 -18.48
CA LEU A 154 14.02 3.16 -17.30
C LEU A 154 14.15 4.69 -17.36
N PRO A 155 13.26 5.44 -16.67
CA PRO A 155 13.42 6.88 -16.57
C PRO A 155 14.76 7.23 -15.92
N ALA A 156 15.48 8.20 -16.46
CA ALA A 156 16.72 8.71 -15.89
C ALA A 156 16.45 9.58 -14.65
N LYS A 157 15.30 10.27 -14.61
CA LYS A 157 14.94 11.17 -13.50
C LYS A 157 13.44 11.13 -13.20
N VAL A 158 13.12 11.10 -11.91
CA VAL A 158 11.77 11.10 -11.36
C VAL A 158 11.59 12.31 -10.43
N PHE A 159 10.53 13.05 -10.65
CA PHE A 159 10.08 14.10 -9.73
C PHE A 159 9.02 13.54 -8.78
N ILE A 160 9.07 13.92 -7.51
CA ILE A 160 8.03 13.62 -6.54
C ILE A 160 7.76 14.82 -5.64
N SER A 161 6.47 15.18 -5.53
CA SER A 161 5.97 16.34 -4.75
C SER A 161 5.98 16.14 -3.23
N ARG A 162 6.99 15.42 -2.71
CA ARG A 162 7.31 15.31 -1.29
C ARG A 162 8.81 15.05 -1.13
N GLU A 163 9.33 15.34 0.06
CA GLU A 163 10.67 14.91 0.43
C GLU A 163 10.75 13.38 0.58
N ILE A 164 11.90 12.82 0.20
CA ILE A 164 12.18 11.39 0.25
C ILE A 164 13.41 11.14 1.13
N GLY A 165 13.17 10.46 2.25
CA GLY A 165 14.21 10.13 3.23
C GLY A 165 15.32 9.25 2.67
N GLU A 166 16.51 9.36 3.26
CA GLU A 166 17.74 8.67 2.83
C GLU A 166 17.63 7.14 2.88
N HIS A 167 16.81 6.61 3.79
CA HIS A 167 16.63 5.17 3.98
C HIS A 167 15.29 4.63 3.46
N SER A 168 14.55 5.47 2.73
CA SER A 168 13.23 5.13 2.20
C SER A 168 13.28 3.96 1.22
N TYR A 169 12.20 3.17 1.15
CA TYR A 169 12.11 2.04 0.22
C TYR A 169 12.19 2.54 -1.22
N PHE A 170 11.44 3.61 -1.50
CA PHE A 170 11.37 4.25 -2.80
C PHE A 170 12.75 4.68 -3.31
N ARG A 171 13.57 5.33 -2.45
CA ARG A 171 14.94 5.72 -2.81
C ARG A 171 15.80 4.52 -3.17
N LYS A 172 15.82 3.48 -2.33
CA LYS A 172 16.61 2.27 -2.59
C LYS A 172 16.23 1.60 -3.91
N ALA A 173 14.93 1.56 -4.23
CA ALA A 173 14.43 0.98 -5.48
C ALA A 173 14.90 1.74 -6.72
N LEU A 174 14.93 3.07 -6.67
CA LEU A 174 15.33 3.93 -7.80
C LEU A 174 16.86 4.04 -7.92
N ASP A 175 17.57 4.21 -6.80
CA ASP A 175 19.03 4.33 -6.77
C ASP A 175 19.72 3.07 -7.35
N LYS A 176 19.12 1.88 -7.15
CA LYS A 176 19.58 0.62 -7.76
C LYS A 176 19.75 0.71 -9.28
N HIS A 177 18.88 1.49 -9.95
CA HIS A 177 18.90 1.67 -11.40
C HIS A 177 19.54 3.00 -11.82
N GLY A 178 20.14 3.74 -10.89
CA GLY A 178 20.73 5.05 -11.16
C GLY A 178 19.71 6.14 -11.52
N ILE A 179 18.46 5.98 -11.07
CA ILE A 179 17.38 6.94 -11.36
C ILE A 179 17.49 8.12 -10.38
N GLU A 180 17.68 9.33 -10.90
CA GLU A 180 17.75 10.53 -10.08
C GLU A 180 16.38 10.88 -9.48
N ILE A 181 16.35 11.23 -8.19
CA ILE A 181 15.13 11.62 -7.48
C ILE A 181 15.15 13.12 -7.17
N ASP A 182 14.23 13.85 -7.80
CA ASP A 182 13.89 15.24 -7.49
C ASP A 182 12.70 15.26 -6.53
N GLY A 183 12.97 15.15 -5.24
CA GLY A 183 11.97 15.11 -4.17
C GLY A 183 11.87 16.43 -3.43
N ARG A 184 10.78 17.17 -3.61
CA ARG A 184 10.54 18.45 -2.91
C ARG A 184 9.07 18.64 -2.58
N SER A 185 8.80 19.27 -1.43
CA SER A 185 7.44 19.64 -1.05
C SER A 185 7.02 20.90 -1.82
N LEU A 186 5.86 20.85 -2.48
CA LEU A 186 5.26 22.01 -3.16
C LEU A 186 4.31 22.81 -2.26
N ILE A 187 4.07 22.28 -1.07
CA ILE A 187 3.21 22.86 -0.06
C ILE A 187 3.94 22.89 1.27
N ARG A 188 3.54 23.82 2.14
CA ARG A 188 3.95 23.88 3.55
C ARG A 188 2.71 23.84 4.41
N THR A 189 2.81 23.18 5.56
CA THR A 189 1.72 23.14 6.53
C THR A 189 2.07 23.98 7.75
N PHE A 190 1.08 24.70 8.27
CA PHE A 190 1.24 25.57 9.44
C PHE A 190 0.20 25.21 10.50
N PRO A 191 0.56 25.14 11.80
CA PRO A 191 -0.42 24.92 12.84
C PRO A 191 -1.33 26.15 12.98
N ILE A 192 -2.63 25.92 13.03
CA ILE A 192 -3.63 26.98 13.33
C ILE A 192 -4.09 26.92 14.80
N VAL A 193 -3.87 25.79 15.47
CA VAL A 193 -4.12 25.59 16.90
C VAL A 193 -2.78 25.35 17.58
N ASN A 194 -2.52 26.05 18.69
CA ASN A 194 -1.29 25.90 19.49
C ASN A 194 -1.54 25.35 20.90
N THR A 195 -2.79 25.31 21.34
CA THR A 195 -3.20 24.82 22.66
C THR A 195 -4.54 24.10 22.54
N LEU A 196 -4.62 22.89 23.09
CA LEU A 196 -5.85 22.10 23.12
C LEU A 196 -6.31 21.94 24.56
N ASP A 197 -7.49 22.46 24.89
CA ASP A 197 -8.06 22.30 26.23
C ASP A 197 -8.48 20.82 26.43
N PRO A 198 -7.97 20.14 27.48
CA PRO A 198 -8.32 18.75 27.79
C PRO A 198 -9.82 18.47 27.90
N PHE A 199 -10.64 19.48 28.22
CA PHE A 199 -12.08 19.32 28.38
C PHE A 199 -12.77 18.89 27.07
N TYR A 200 -12.27 19.31 25.91
CA TYR A 200 -12.81 18.92 24.60
C TYR A 200 -12.64 17.44 24.30
N LEU A 201 -11.66 16.77 24.93
CA LEU A 201 -11.31 15.38 24.67
C LEU A 201 -11.97 14.39 25.64
N LYS A 202 -12.65 14.88 26.68
CA LYS A 202 -13.16 14.04 27.77
C LYS A 202 -14.26 13.06 27.34
N ASN A 203 -15.07 13.43 26.36
CA ASN A 203 -16.22 12.66 25.88
C ASN A 203 -16.04 12.18 24.43
N ILE A 204 -14.79 11.96 24.01
CA ILE A 204 -14.46 11.44 22.69
C ILE A 204 -14.30 9.93 22.81
N ASP A 205 -15.06 9.20 21.99
CA ASP A 205 -14.96 7.74 21.87
C ASP A 205 -13.89 7.38 20.85
N TRP A 206 -13.82 8.13 19.75
CA TRP A 206 -12.90 7.89 18.63
C TRP A 206 -12.15 9.15 18.18
N ILE A 207 -10.90 8.99 17.79
CA ILE A 207 -10.14 10.01 17.04
C ILE A 207 -9.79 9.43 15.68
N PHE A 208 -10.23 10.10 14.62
CA PHE A 208 -9.98 9.66 13.25
C PHE A 208 -9.03 10.60 12.51
N PHE A 209 -7.94 10.06 11.96
CA PHE A 209 -6.97 10.81 11.17
C PHE A 209 -7.04 10.45 9.67
N SER A 210 -7.35 11.46 8.86
CA SER A 210 -7.35 11.34 7.40
C SER A 210 -5.97 11.58 6.76
N SER A 211 -4.96 11.93 7.56
CA SER A 211 -3.61 12.23 7.04
C SER A 211 -2.54 12.10 8.13
N ARG A 212 -1.29 11.83 7.69
CA ARG A 212 -0.09 11.86 8.52
C ARG A 212 0.08 13.18 9.27
N ASN A 213 -0.10 14.30 8.57
CA ASN A 213 -0.03 15.63 9.16
C ASN A 213 -1.08 15.81 10.28
N GLY A 214 -2.29 15.28 10.11
CA GLY A 214 -3.31 15.29 11.16
C GLY A 214 -2.83 14.61 12.45
N VAL A 215 -2.17 13.45 12.33
CA VAL A 215 -1.56 12.74 13.47
C VAL A 215 -0.47 13.61 14.10
N GLU A 216 0.50 14.07 13.30
CA GLU A 216 1.65 14.83 13.82
C GLU A 216 1.25 16.12 14.54
N TYR A 217 0.40 16.95 13.91
CA TYR A 217 -0.02 18.21 14.51
C TYR A 217 -0.87 17.96 15.76
N PHE A 218 -1.72 16.95 15.77
CA PHE A 218 -2.55 16.65 16.93
C PHE A 218 -1.71 16.25 18.14
N PHE A 219 -0.76 15.33 17.96
CA PHE A 219 0.07 14.87 19.09
C PHE A 219 1.13 15.90 19.52
N LYS A 220 1.56 16.81 18.63
CA LYS A 220 2.38 17.98 19.02
C LYS A 220 1.65 18.92 19.99
N LEU A 221 0.31 18.89 20.04
CA LEU A 221 -0.48 19.62 21.04
C LEU A 221 -0.46 18.98 22.44
N ASN A 222 0.19 17.83 22.60
CA ASN A 222 0.23 17.05 23.84
C ASN A 222 -1.18 16.78 24.42
N PRO A 223 -2.07 16.13 23.65
CA PRO A 223 -3.46 15.94 24.04
C PRO A 223 -3.56 15.03 25.28
N VAL A 224 -4.42 15.40 26.22
CA VAL A 224 -4.77 14.54 27.36
C VAL A 224 -5.96 13.67 26.96
N LEU A 225 -5.69 12.41 26.67
CA LEU A 225 -6.67 11.45 26.16
C LEU A 225 -7.33 10.63 27.28
N ALA A 226 -8.60 10.26 27.08
CA ALA A 226 -9.26 9.28 27.94
C ALA A 226 -8.66 7.88 27.72
N LYS A 227 -8.58 7.05 28.77
CA LYS A 227 -8.00 5.69 28.70
C LYS A 227 -8.65 4.74 27.69
N LYS A 228 -9.86 5.05 27.21
CA LYS A 228 -10.67 4.19 26.33
C LYS A 228 -10.83 4.75 24.91
N VAL A 229 -10.16 5.84 24.58
CA VAL A 229 -10.28 6.41 23.23
C VAL A 229 -9.72 5.44 22.21
N GLN A 230 -10.46 5.25 21.12
CA GLN A 230 -10.05 4.42 20.00
C GLN A 230 -9.52 5.27 18.85
N PHE A 231 -8.67 4.70 18.01
CA PHE A 231 -8.04 5.41 16.90
C PHE A 231 -8.43 4.82 15.55
N GLY A 232 -8.87 5.68 14.65
CA GLY A 232 -9.08 5.35 13.25
C GLY A 232 -8.09 6.11 12.36
N VAL A 233 -7.58 5.46 11.32
CA VAL A 233 -6.74 6.10 10.31
C VAL A 233 -7.18 5.71 8.91
N VAL A 234 -7.02 6.60 7.95
CA VAL A 234 -7.42 6.33 6.55
C VAL A 234 -6.60 5.24 5.87
N GLY A 235 -5.37 4.96 6.35
CA GLY A 235 -4.51 3.93 5.77
C GLY A 235 -3.12 3.87 6.42
N ARG A 236 -2.31 2.89 5.97
CA ARG A 236 -1.04 2.49 6.59
C ARG A 236 -0.06 3.63 6.88
N GLY A 237 0.12 4.57 5.96
CA GLY A 237 1.05 5.70 6.20
C GLY A 237 0.67 6.56 7.42
N SER A 238 -0.62 6.74 7.68
CA SER A 238 -1.10 7.44 8.89
C SER A 238 -1.01 6.54 10.13
N GLU A 239 -1.19 5.23 9.98
CA GLU A 239 -0.99 4.23 11.03
C GLU A 239 0.46 4.21 11.52
N ASP A 240 1.44 4.14 10.61
CA ASP A 240 2.87 4.17 10.95
C ASP A 240 3.23 5.43 11.74
N THR A 241 2.63 6.56 11.36
CA THR A 241 2.82 7.83 12.05
C THR A 241 2.22 7.78 13.45
N LEU A 242 1.02 7.21 13.61
CA LEU A 242 0.38 6.99 14.91
C LEU A 242 1.24 6.10 15.83
N ARG A 243 1.84 5.04 15.28
CA ARG A 243 2.75 4.14 15.99
C ARG A 243 4.00 4.86 16.51
N LYS A 244 4.55 5.82 15.75
CA LYS A 244 5.68 6.67 16.21
C LYS A 244 5.33 7.51 17.44
N PHE A 245 4.05 7.84 17.64
CA PHE A 245 3.55 8.51 18.84
C PHE A 245 3.11 7.53 19.94
N GLY A 246 3.39 6.23 19.81
CA GLY A 246 3.11 5.22 20.83
C GLY A 246 1.65 4.75 20.87
N HIS A 247 0.88 4.99 19.81
CA HIS A 247 -0.52 4.59 19.72
C HIS A 247 -0.73 3.58 18.58
N LEU A 248 -1.67 2.65 18.77
CA LEU A 248 -2.11 1.69 17.77
C LEU A 248 -3.46 2.12 17.22
N ALA A 249 -3.72 1.83 15.94
CA ALA A 249 -5.03 2.06 15.34
C ALA A 249 -5.97 0.88 15.67
N ASP A 250 -7.19 1.19 16.10
CA ASP A 250 -8.30 0.24 16.21
C ASP A 250 -9.01 0.02 14.87
N PHE A 251 -8.86 0.98 13.95
CA PHE A 251 -9.35 0.92 12.58
C PHE A 251 -8.32 1.49 11.61
N VAL A 252 -8.01 0.73 10.57
CA VAL A 252 -7.13 1.16 9.47
C VAL A 252 -7.93 0.97 8.19
N GLY A 253 -8.08 2.02 7.39
CA GLY A 253 -8.67 1.89 6.06
C GLY A 253 -7.81 1.00 5.18
N GLU A 254 -8.35 -0.16 4.78
CA GLU A 254 -7.64 -1.14 3.93
C GLU A 254 -7.84 -0.84 2.44
N SER A 255 -8.90 -0.11 2.06
CA SER A 255 -9.18 0.25 0.68
C SER A 255 -8.41 1.51 0.23
N GLY A 256 -7.98 1.50 -1.04
CA GLY A 256 -7.46 2.70 -1.73
C GLY A 256 -8.55 3.73 -2.08
N ASP A 257 -9.84 3.39 -1.91
CA ASP A 257 -10.95 4.33 -2.02
C ASP A 257 -11.39 4.85 -0.65
N ILE A 258 -11.18 6.15 -0.44
CA ILE A 258 -11.58 6.85 0.78
C ILE A 258 -13.09 6.79 1.04
N VAL A 259 -13.92 6.58 0.00
CA VAL A 259 -15.37 6.44 0.15
C VAL A 259 -15.71 5.10 0.80
N GLU A 260 -15.08 4.01 0.36
CA GLU A 260 -15.27 2.68 0.96
C GLU A 260 -14.79 2.68 2.42
N VAL A 261 -13.60 3.25 2.67
CA VAL A 261 -13.07 3.42 4.04
C VAL A 261 -14.06 4.21 4.91
N ALA A 262 -14.70 5.25 4.35
CA ALA A 262 -15.69 6.04 5.07
C ALA A 262 -16.94 5.22 5.42
N GLU A 263 -17.42 4.38 4.52
CA GLU A 263 -18.59 3.51 4.74
C GLU A 263 -18.33 2.42 5.78
N GLU A 264 -17.15 1.80 5.74
CA GLU A 264 -16.71 0.82 6.73
C GLU A 264 -16.60 1.44 8.11
N PHE A 265 -15.92 2.59 8.20
CA PHE A 265 -15.77 3.30 9.46
C PHE A 265 -17.13 3.76 10.01
N ALA A 266 -18.03 4.26 9.16
CA ALA A 266 -19.36 4.71 9.57
C ALA A 266 -20.19 3.60 10.26
N LYS A 267 -20.06 2.35 9.81
CA LYS A 267 -20.73 1.19 10.44
C LYS A 267 -20.20 0.93 11.85
N LEU A 268 -18.91 1.18 12.08
CA LEU A 268 -18.23 0.92 13.36
C LEU A 268 -18.58 1.96 14.43
N VAL A 269 -18.71 3.23 14.05
CA VAL A 269 -18.86 4.37 15.00
C VAL A 269 -20.28 4.89 15.15
N ALA A 270 -21.29 4.13 14.70
CA ALA A 270 -22.69 4.52 14.79
C ALA A 270 -23.08 4.84 16.25
N GLY A 271 -23.54 6.08 16.51
CA GLY A 271 -23.96 6.52 17.84
C GLY A 271 -22.84 6.98 18.78
N GLN A 272 -21.57 6.93 18.33
CA GLN A 272 -20.39 7.35 19.10
C GLN A 272 -20.01 8.80 18.81
N THR A 273 -19.09 9.35 19.59
CA THR A 273 -18.52 10.70 19.39
C THR A 273 -17.14 10.59 18.77
N VAL A 274 -16.97 11.16 17.58
CA VAL A 274 -15.75 11.06 16.78
C VAL A 274 -15.13 12.44 16.59
N LEU A 275 -13.86 12.56 16.98
CA LEU A 275 -13.03 13.74 16.74
C LEU A 275 -12.26 13.58 15.42
N PHE A 276 -12.23 14.66 14.62
CA PHE A 276 -11.48 14.73 13.37
C PHE A 276 -10.44 15.85 13.42
N PRO A 277 -9.19 15.58 13.84
CA PRO A 277 -8.07 16.49 13.68
C PRO A 277 -7.65 16.56 12.21
N ARG A 278 -7.79 17.72 11.57
CA ARG A 278 -7.67 17.84 10.10
C ARG A 278 -7.06 19.15 9.61
N ALA A 279 -6.77 19.18 8.30
CA ALA A 279 -6.51 20.41 7.56
C ALA A 279 -7.75 21.33 7.56
N GLN A 280 -7.54 22.65 7.56
CA GLN A 280 -8.59 23.68 7.47
C GLN A 280 -9.54 23.44 6.28
N ASP A 281 -9.00 23.14 5.10
CA ASP A 281 -9.76 23.02 3.84
C ASP A 281 -9.90 21.57 3.33
N SER A 282 -9.98 20.60 4.23
CA SER A 282 -10.12 19.19 3.83
C SER A 282 -11.45 18.88 3.11
N LEU A 283 -11.49 17.81 2.32
CA LEU A 283 -12.69 17.39 1.57
C LEU A 283 -13.87 16.88 2.43
N LEU A 284 -13.65 16.65 3.73
CA LEU A 284 -14.62 16.12 4.70
C LEU A 284 -15.27 14.78 4.29
N THR A 285 -14.57 13.96 3.50
CA THR A 285 -15.13 12.74 2.90
C THR A 285 -15.62 11.74 3.95
N ILE A 286 -14.84 11.50 5.00
CA ILE A 286 -15.23 10.57 6.08
C ILE A 286 -16.45 11.10 6.83
N GLN A 287 -16.43 12.38 7.21
CA GLN A 287 -17.51 13.03 7.94
C GLN A 287 -18.84 12.99 7.18
N LYS A 288 -18.81 13.17 5.86
CA LYS A 288 -20.00 13.13 4.99
C LYS A 288 -20.69 11.76 4.94
N SER A 289 -19.95 10.68 5.22
CA SER A 289 -20.50 9.31 5.23
C SER A 289 -21.02 8.88 6.61
N LEU A 290 -20.76 9.65 7.67
CA LEU A 290 -21.22 9.32 9.01
C LEU A 290 -22.73 9.53 9.16
N GLY A 291 -23.41 8.58 9.80
CA GLY A 291 -24.84 8.65 10.05
C GLY A 291 -25.21 9.71 11.10
N ALA A 292 -26.47 10.17 11.08
CA ALA A 292 -26.98 11.23 11.96
C ALA A 292 -26.90 10.94 13.47
N ALA A 293 -26.74 9.66 13.86
CA ALA A 293 -26.57 9.26 15.25
C ALA A 293 -25.14 9.52 15.78
N THR A 294 -24.15 9.61 14.89
CA THR A 294 -22.75 9.83 15.26
C THR A 294 -22.51 11.31 15.48
N LYS A 295 -21.91 11.65 16.63
CA LYS A 295 -21.57 13.05 16.96
C LYS A 295 -20.20 13.37 16.39
N ILE A 296 -20.15 14.35 15.49
CA ILE A 296 -18.91 14.77 14.83
C ILE A 296 -18.34 15.98 15.58
N VAL A 297 -17.07 15.87 15.96
CA VAL A 297 -16.27 16.98 16.48
C VAL A 297 -15.19 17.28 15.46
N ASP A 298 -15.37 18.30 14.64
CA ASP A 298 -14.36 18.76 13.69
C ASP A 298 -13.35 19.68 14.39
N LEU A 299 -12.06 19.36 14.23
CA LEU A 299 -10.97 20.14 14.80
C LEU A 299 -9.94 20.45 13.70
N PRO A 300 -10.10 21.58 12.97
CA PRO A 300 -9.05 22.11 12.13
C PRO A 300 -7.82 22.47 12.99
N ILE A 301 -6.67 21.87 12.71
CA ILE A 301 -5.44 22.07 13.51
C ILE A 301 -4.23 22.53 12.68
N TYR A 302 -4.29 22.40 11.36
CA TYR A 302 -3.30 22.97 10.46
C TYR A 302 -3.93 23.52 9.18
N GLU A 303 -3.24 24.44 8.52
CA GLU A 303 -3.53 24.91 7.17
C GLU A 303 -2.41 24.52 6.20
N THR A 304 -2.73 24.48 4.91
CA THR A 304 -1.78 24.17 3.83
C THR A 304 -1.61 25.41 2.96
N VAL A 305 -0.37 25.83 2.78
CA VAL A 305 0.00 26.99 1.95
C VAL A 305 0.90 26.50 0.82
N VAL A 306 0.67 27.01 -0.38
CA VAL A 306 1.51 26.70 -1.55
C VAL A 306 2.89 27.34 -1.36
N ALA A 307 3.96 26.63 -1.72
CA ALA A 307 5.30 27.19 -1.70
C ALA A 307 5.45 28.28 -2.78
N ASP A 308 6.19 29.35 -2.48
CA ASP A 308 6.52 30.37 -3.47
C ASP A 308 7.48 29.81 -4.54
N ASP A 309 7.40 30.33 -5.77
CA ASP A 309 8.32 30.06 -6.89
C ASP A 309 8.56 28.56 -7.18
N ILE A 310 7.49 27.84 -7.57
CA ILE A 310 7.60 26.42 -7.93
C ILE A 310 8.17 26.28 -9.35
N ASP A 311 9.47 25.99 -9.43
CA ASP A 311 10.13 25.68 -10.70
C ASP A 311 9.53 24.44 -11.38
N GLY A 312 9.61 24.40 -12.71
CA GLY A 312 9.36 23.18 -13.47
C GLY A 312 10.43 22.11 -13.22
N THR A 313 10.15 20.88 -13.64
CA THR A 313 11.12 19.77 -13.59
C THR A 313 11.32 19.17 -14.97
N THR A 314 12.55 18.73 -15.25
CA THR A 314 12.92 17.99 -16.46
C THR A 314 12.80 16.48 -16.28
N ALA A 315 12.22 16.02 -15.17
CA ALA A 315 12.00 14.60 -14.91
C ALA A 315 11.08 13.99 -15.98
N GLU A 316 11.31 12.73 -16.34
CA GLU A 316 10.47 12.01 -17.31
C GLU A 316 9.18 11.48 -16.67
N VAL A 317 9.20 11.27 -15.35
CA VAL A 317 8.06 10.80 -14.55
C VAL A 317 7.83 11.75 -13.40
N LEU A 318 6.60 12.26 -13.28
CA LEU A 318 6.17 13.19 -12.25
C LEU A 318 5.17 12.51 -11.31
N ILE A 319 5.48 12.50 -10.02
CA ILE A 319 4.67 11.87 -8.98
C ILE A 319 4.02 12.93 -8.09
N PHE A 320 2.68 12.93 -8.09
CA PHE A 320 1.89 13.85 -7.27
C PHE A 320 1.28 13.13 -6.08
N THR A 321 1.55 13.64 -4.88
CA THR A 321 1.20 13.01 -3.60
C THR A 321 -0.05 13.59 -2.94
N SER A 322 -0.65 14.62 -3.55
CA SER A 322 -1.93 15.19 -3.11
C SER A 322 -2.56 16.06 -4.21
N PRO A 323 -3.88 16.31 -4.16
CA PRO A 323 -4.53 17.28 -5.04
C PRO A 323 -3.93 18.69 -4.96
N SER A 324 -3.60 19.15 -3.75
CA SER A 324 -2.99 20.46 -3.53
C SER A 324 -1.60 20.58 -4.17
N ASN A 325 -0.83 19.49 -4.25
CA ASN A 325 0.44 19.48 -4.98
C ASN A 325 0.25 19.58 -6.50
N VAL A 326 -0.85 19.05 -7.04
CA VAL A 326 -1.20 19.23 -8.46
C VAL A 326 -1.54 20.68 -8.72
N ASP A 327 -2.46 21.24 -7.93
CA ASP A 327 -2.87 22.65 -8.06
C ASP A 327 -1.66 23.60 -7.92
N ALA A 328 -0.76 23.32 -6.96
CA ALA A 328 0.46 24.09 -6.74
C ALA A 328 1.42 24.06 -7.94
N TYR A 329 1.69 22.88 -8.49
CA TYR A 329 2.64 22.76 -9.61
C TYR A 329 2.10 23.39 -10.89
N PHE A 330 0.85 23.08 -11.24
CA PHE A 330 0.24 23.49 -12.51
C PHE A 330 -0.34 24.91 -12.49
N ALA A 331 -0.18 25.65 -11.40
CA ALA A 331 -0.46 27.08 -11.36
C ALA A 331 0.41 27.83 -12.40
N ASP A 332 1.70 27.49 -12.45
CA ASP A 332 2.69 28.17 -13.30
C ASP A 332 3.47 27.24 -14.24
N ASN A 333 3.29 25.91 -14.13
CA ASN A 333 3.98 24.93 -14.96
C ASN A 333 3.05 24.17 -15.92
N LEU A 334 3.62 23.67 -17.01
CA LEU A 334 2.94 22.81 -17.99
C LEU A 334 3.56 21.42 -18.00
N LEU A 335 2.78 20.42 -18.43
CA LEU A 335 3.25 19.06 -18.63
C LEU A 335 3.81 18.90 -20.04
N ASP A 336 5.04 18.41 -20.16
CA ASP A 336 5.60 18.06 -21.47
C ASP A 336 4.92 16.80 -22.05
N PRO A 337 4.70 16.70 -23.38
CA PRO A 337 3.99 15.57 -23.98
C PRO A 337 4.61 14.19 -23.75
N GLU A 338 5.92 14.15 -23.45
CA GLU A 338 6.65 12.90 -23.21
C GLU A 338 6.66 12.51 -21.73
N GLN A 339 6.37 13.45 -20.83
CA GLN A 339 6.32 13.20 -19.40
C GLN A 339 5.16 12.27 -19.04
N LYS A 340 5.42 11.40 -18.05
CA LYS A 340 4.42 10.50 -17.47
C LYS A 340 4.02 10.99 -16.09
N VAL A 341 2.76 10.82 -15.75
CA VAL A 341 2.21 11.26 -14.46
C VAL A 341 1.78 10.05 -13.64
N ILE A 342 2.23 9.99 -12.40
CA ILE A 342 1.74 9.05 -11.39
C ILE A 342 1.01 9.85 -10.32
N ALA A 343 -0.26 9.52 -10.11
CA ALA A 343 -1.04 10.06 -9.00
C ALA A 343 -1.00 9.05 -7.84
N ILE A 344 -0.67 9.50 -6.63
CA ILE A 344 -0.54 8.58 -5.47
C ILE A 344 -1.85 7.83 -5.15
N GLY A 345 -2.99 8.40 -5.53
CA GLY A 345 -4.30 7.83 -5.25
C GLY A 345 -5.43 8.57 -5.96
N ASN A 346 -6.64 8.03 -5.83
CA ASN A 346 -7.83 8.45 -6.57
C ASN A 346 -8.16 9.94 -6.45
N SER A 347 -7.99 10.54 -5.26
CA SER A 347 -8.25 11.97 -5.07
C SER A 347 -7.33 12.85 -5.91
N THR A 348 -6.07 12.44 -6.07
CA THR A 348 -5.09 13.13 -6.91
C THR A 348 -5.34 12.82 -8.39
N GLY A 349 -5.73 11.59 -8.71
CA GLY A 349 -6.14 11.18 -10.06
C GLY A 349 -7.28 12.03 -10.62
N LYS A 350 -8.31 12.31 -9.81
CA LYS A 350 -9.45 13.17 -10.19
C LYS A 350 -9.02 14.56 -10.70
N LYS A 351 -7.98 15.17 -10.10
CA LYS A 351 -7.42 16.44 -10.59
C LYS A 351 -6.87 16.32 -12.01
N PHE A 352 -6.18 15.22 -12.31
CA PHE A 352 -5.69 14.97 -13.66
C PHE A 352 -6.82 14.68 -14.65
N GLU A 353 -7.89 14.01 -14.23
CA GLU A 353 -9.09 13.82 -15.06
C GLU A 353 -9.74 15.15 -15.44
N GLU A 354 -9.91 16.05 -14.48
CA GLU A 354 -10.42 17.41 -14.70
C GLU A 354 -9.55 18.21 -15.67
N MET A 355 -8.23 17.97 -15.65
CA MET A 355 -7.25 18.59 -16.54
C MET A 355 -7.10 17.87 -17.89
N GLY A 356 -7.74 16.71 -18.10
CA GLY A 356 -7.58 15.90 -19.31
C GLY A 356 -6.20 15.25 -19.46
N VAL A 357 -5.45 15.08 -18.36
CA VAL A 357 -4.11 14.49 -18.33
C VAL A 357 -4.21 13.00 -18.03
N LYS A 358 -3.50 12.18 -18.81
CA LYS A 358 -3.38 10.74 -18.54
C LYS A 358 -2.44 10.51 -17.35
N TYR A 359 -2.84 9.64 -16.44
CA TYR A 359 -2.07 9.29 -15.26
C TYR A 359 -2.09 7.78 -15.00
N THR A 360 -1.18 7.31 -14.15
CA THR A 360 -1.16 5.96 -13.62
C THR A 360 -1.38 6.01 -12.10
N LEU A 361 -2.10 5.02 -11.58
CA LEU A 361 -2.27 4.80 -10.15
C LEU A 361 -1.36 3.63 -9.72
N PRO A 362 -0.60 3.78 -8.62
CA PRO A 362 0.03 2.63 -7.99
C PRO A 362 -1.05 1.72 -7.38
N TYR A 363 -0.71 0.45 -7.11
CA TYR A 363 -1.60 -0.45 -6.39
C TYR A 363 -1.91 0.09 -4.98
N SER A 364 -0.85 0.46 -4.25
CA SER A 364 -0.94 1.04 -2.92
C SER A 364 -0.38 2.48 -2.89
N PRO A 365 -0.93 3.37 -2.05
CA PRO A 365 -0.49 4.76 -1.94
C PRO A 365 0.77 4.93 -1.06
N ASP A 366 1.67 3.95 -1.07
CA ASP A 366 2.89 3.91 -0.25
C ASP A 366 4.16 3.93 -1.13
N GLU A 367 5.32 3.78 -0.50
CA GLU A 367 6.61 3.79 -1.21
C GLU A 367 6.84 2.58 -2.11
N ILE A 368 6.28 1.42 -1.77
CA ILE A 368 6.39 0.20 -2.56
C ILE A 368 5.55 0.37 -3.83
N GLY A 369 4.28 0.76 -3.69
CA GLY A 369 3.38 0.97 -4.82
C GLY A 369 3.89 2.05 -5.78
N LEU A 370 4.44 3.15 -5.26
CA LEU A 370 5.07 4.18 -6.09
C LEU A 370 6.32 3.67 -6.83
N ALA A 371 7.17 2.88 -6.18
CA ALA A 371 8.34 2.29 -6.82
C ALA A 371 7.94 1.29 -7.92
N GLU A 372 6.93 0.47 -7.68
CA GLU A 372 6.36 -0.46 -8.67
C GLU A 372 5.77 0.30 -9.88
N ALA A 373 5.09 1.43 -9.65
CA ALA A 373 4.55 2.26 -10.73
C ALA A 373 5.66 2.91 -11.57
N VAL A 374 6.73 3.42 -10.93
CA VAL A 374 7.92 3.94 -11.65
C VAL A 374 8.58 2.82 -12.45
N PHE A 375 8.83 1.66 -11.83
CA PHE A 375 9.44 0.53 -12.51
C PHE A 375 8.58 0.02 -13.68
N GLY A 376 7.25 0.05 -13.55
CA GLY A 376 6.32 -0.35 -14.62
C GLY A 376 6.22 0.63 -15.78
N THR A 377 6.62 1.88 -15.57
CA THR A 377 6.49 2.96 -16.57
C THR A 377 7.41 2.75 -17.78
N GLU A 378 6.91 3.11 -18.96
CA GLU A 378 7.69 3.12 -20.20
C GLU A 378 8.05 4.55 -20.57
N VAL A 379 9.35 4.77 -20.76
CA VAL A 379 9.93 6.00 -21.32
C VAL A 379 10.47 5.73 -22.72
N ARG A 380 10.57 6.77 -23.56
CA ARG A 380 10.90 6.64 -24.98
C ARG A 380 12.40 6.48 -25.27
#